data_AF-A0A8R7UGX3-F1
#
_entry.id   AF-A0A8R7UGX3-F1
#
_cell.length_a   1.000
_cell.length_b   1.000
_cell.length_c   1.000
_cell.angle_alpha   90.00
_cell.angle_beta   90.00
_cell.angle_gamma   90.00
#
_symmetry.space_group_name_H-M   'P 1'
#
loop_
_entity.id
_entity.type
_entity.pdbx_description
1 polymer ?
#
loop_
_entity_poly.entity_id
_entity_poly.type
_entity_poly.pdbx_seq_one_letter_code
_entity_poly.pdbx_strand_id
1 'polypeptide(L)'
;MAGKGVRWLHHYSSVHSILIVGDGDFSFSLSLAAAFGSGYNLVATSLDSFEALIGKYSEAEANVRELKRMGPKVLHGINAKSMQRHSYLVMRRFHRIVFNFPHAGFVGKEYELHMVKYVYSLSM
;
A
#
# COMPACT_ATOMS: atom_id res chain seq x y z
N MET A 1 -26.58 -9.48 12.00
CA MET A 1 -25.66 -8.33 11.86
C MET A 1 -26.10 -7.55 10.62
N ALA A 2 -26.40 -6.26 10.73
CA ALA A 2 -26.91 -5.45 9.63
C ALA A 2 -25.88 -5.41 8.48
N GLY A 3 -26.27 -5.92 7.30
CA GLY A 3 -25.43 -5.91 6.10
C GLY A 3 -25.23 -4.47 5.64
N LYS A 4 -24.06 -3.89 5.93
CA LYS A 4 -23.67 -2.63 5.31
C LYS A 4 -23.54 -2.88 3.81
N GLY A 5 -24.35 -2.19 3.01
CA GLY A 5 -24.33 -2.29 1.55
C GLY A 5 -22.95 -1.99 0.95
N VAL A 6 -22.79 -2.31 -0.34
CA VAL A 6 -21.52 -2.14 -1.07
C VAL A 6 -21.06 -0.68 -0.99
N ARG A 7 -19.81 -0.48 -0.54
CA ARG A 7 -19.20 0.86 -0.43
C ARG A 7 -18.31 1.11 -1.62
N TRP A 8 -18.38 2.32 -2.17
CA TRP A 8 -17.57 2.77 -3.30
C TRP A 8 -16.71 3.96 -2.90
N LEU A 9 -15.46 3.94 -3.35
CA LEU A 9 -14.50 5.02 -3.25
C LEU A 9 -13.89 5.22 -4.62
N HIS A 10 -14.45 6.15 -5.41
CA HIS A 10 -14.06 6.36 -6.81
C HIS A 10 -13.99 5.03 -7.59
N HIS A 11 -12.78 4.53 -7.86
CA HIS A 11 -12.54 3.32 -8.65
C HIS A 11 -12.51 2.01 -7.82
N TYR A 12 -12.62 2.12 -6.50
CA TYR A 12 -12.57 1.01 -5.56
C TYR A 12 -13.95 0.69 -5.01
N SER A 13 -14.23 -0.60 -4.82
CA SER A 13 -15.46 -1.11 -4.27
C SER A 13 -15.15 -2.08 -3.15
N SER A 14 -15.96 -2.11 -2.09
CA SER A 14 -15.76 -3.01 -0.95
C SER A 14 -15.87 -4.48 -1.33
N VAL A 15 -16.43 -4.81 -2.50
CA VAL A 15 -16.50 -6.19 -3.04
C VAL A 15 -15.35 -6.53 -3.99
N HIS A 16 -14.52 -5.56 -4.38
CA HIS A 16 -13.33 -5.85 -5.17
C HIS A 16 -12.30 -6.57 -4.31
N SER A 17 -11.75 -7.66 -4.84
CA SER A 17 -10.43 -8.15 -4.42
C SER A 17 -9.35 -7.20 -4.95
N ILE A 18 -8.59 -6.59 -4.05
CA ILE A 18 -7.61 -5.54 -4.36
C ILE A 18 -6.23 -5.95 -3.85
N LEU A 19 -5.22 -5.86 -4.72
CA LEU A 19 -3.81 -5.97 -4.34
C LEU A 19 -3.22 -4.56 -4.25
N ILE A 20 -2.58 -4.24 -3.13
CA ILE A 20 -1.85 -2.99 -2.93
C ILE A 20 -0.36 -3.33 -2.90
N VAL A 21 0.38 -2.74 -3.84
CA VAL A 21 1.79 -2.99 -4.09
C VAL A 21 2.62 -1.79 -3.64
N GLY A 22 3.52 -1.99 -2.67
CA GLY A 22 4.46 -0.96 -2.25
C GLY A 22 3.92 0.01 -1.19
N ASP A 23 2.98 -0.42 -0.35
CA ASP A 23 2.50 0.41 0.75
C ASP A 23 3.54 0.44 1.88
N GLY A 24 4.32 1.52 1.96
CA GLY A 24 5.51 1.60 2.80
C GLY A 24 5.23 1.51 4.29
N ASP A 25 4.26 2.30 4.78
CA ASP A 25 3.86 2.38 6.19
C ASP A 25 2.45 1.83 6.45
N PHE A 26 1.81 1.25 5.42
CA PHE A 26 0.45 0.69 5.45
C PHE A 26 -0.69 1.69 5.67
N SER A 27 -0.42 2.99 5.63
CA SER A 27 -1.43 4.05 5.85
C SER A 27 -2.52 4.06 4.76
N PHE A 28 -2.15 3.82 3.50
CA PHE A 28 -3.11 3.75 2.40
C PHE A 28 -4.04 2.54 2.54
N SER A 29 -3.46 1.37 2.81
CA SER A 29 -4.20 0.13 3.04
C SER A 29 -5.15 0.23 4.22
N LEU A 30 -4.70 0.83 5.33
CA LEU A 30 -5.53 1.06 6.51
C LEU A 30 -6.69 2.00 6.20
N SER A 31 -6.42 3.12 5.52
CA SER A 31 -7.45 4.08 5.13
C SER A 31 -8.50 3.44 4.21
N LEU A 32 -8.09 2.61 3.25
CA LEU A 32 -9.00 1.91 2.34
C LEU A 32 -9.84 0.85 3.08
N ALA A 33 -9.23 0.07 3.98
CA ALA A 33 -9.93 -0.89 4.82
C ALA A 33 -10.96 -0.19 5.72
N ALA A 34 -10.59 0.93 6.35
CA ALA A 34 -11.45 1.74 7.20
C ALA A 34 -12.66 2.27 6.43
N ALA A 35 -12.45 2.80 5.23
CA ALA A 35 -13.54 3.29 4.38
C ALA A 35 -14.51 2.17 3.97
N PHE A 36 -14.00 0.98 3.67
CA PHE A 36 -14.82 -0.22 3.42
C PHE A 36 -15.44 -0.81 4.70
N GLY A 37 -14.94 -0.44 5.87
CA GLY A 37 -15.31 -1.03 7.16
C GLY A 37 -14.72 -2.42 7.41
N SER A 38 -13.89 -2.94 6.50
CA SER A 38 -13.11 -4.18 6.66
C SER A 38 -12.02 -4.25 5.59
N GLY A 39 -10.97 -5.04 5.86
CA GLY A 39 -9.87 -5.28 4.94
C GLY A 39 -9.88 -6.65 4.28
N TYR A 40 -10.88 -7.52 4.51
CA TYR A 40 -10.85 -8.93 4.08
C TYR A 40 -10.59 -9.18 2.59
N ASN A 41 -10.99 -8.23 1.73
CA ASN A 41 -10.78 -8.33 0.29
C ASN A 41 -9.44 -7.72 -0.18
N LEU A 42 -8.63 -7.20 0.73
CA LEU A 42 -7.35 -6.55 0.45
C LEU A 42 -6.17 -7.50 0.69
N VAL A 43 -5.17 -7.38 -0.18
CA VAL A 43 -3.82 -7.90 0.04
C VAL A 43 -2.89 -6.70 0.02
N ALA A 44 -2.32 -6.34 1.17
CA ALA A 44 -1.44 -5.21 1.33
C ALA A 44 0.02 -5.69 1.38
N THR A 45 0.91 -5.04 0.62
CA THR A 45 2.29 -5.47 0.50
C THR A 45 3.28 -4.32 0.68
N SER A 46 4.37 -4.57 1.39
CA SER A 46 5.53 -3.67 1.51
C SER A 46 6.78 -4.31 0.89
N LEU A 47 7.69 -3.48 0.36
CA LEU A 47 9.03 -3.93 -0.05
C LEU A 47 9.90 -4.22 1.18
N ASP A 48 9.87 -3.32 2.17
CA ASP A 48 10.63 -3.45 3.41
C ASP A 48 10.07 -4.60 4.28
N SER A 49 10.95 -5.22 5.07
CA SER A 49 10.55 -6.15 6.13
C SER A 49 9.78 -5.41 7.23
N PHE A 50 9.06 -6.13 8.09
CA PHE A 50 8.37 -5.50 9.23
C PHE A 50 9.34 -4.75 10.15
N GLU A 51 10.52 -5.29 10.40
CA GLU A 51 11.56 -4.63 11.22
C GLU A 51 12.10 -3.36 10.54
N ALA A 52 12.39 -3.42 9.24
CA ALA A 52 12.90 -2.27 8.50
C ALA A 52 11.87 -1.13 8.41
N LEU A 53 10.59 -1.45 8.19
CA LEU A 53 9.56 -0.42 8.06
C LEU A 53 9.24 0.28 9.39
N ILE A 54 9.27 -0.40 10.54
CA ILE A 54 9.04 0.25 11.84
C ILE A 54 10.23 1.13 12.25
N GLY A 55 11.44 0.80 11.78
CA GLY A 55 12.61 1.68 11.94
C GLY A 55 12.54 2.92 11.05
N LYS A 56 11.80 2.86 9.93
CA LYS A 56 11.75 3.91 8.91
C LYS A 56 10.56 4.87 9.08
N TYR A 57 9.41 4.38 9.54
CA TYR A 57 8.20 5.20 9.73
C TYR A 57 7.62 5.00 11.13
N SER A 58 7.43 6.09 11.88
CA SER A 58 6.95 6.06 13.27
C SER A 58 5.57 5.39 13.41
N GLU A 59 4.69 5.60 12.43
CA GLU A 59 3.32 5.10 12.47
C GLU A 59 3.17 3.67 11.95
N ALA A 60 4.22 3.08 11.40
CA ALA A 60 4.11 1.82 10.66
C ALA A 60 3.62 0.66 11.54
N GLU A 61 4.11 0.59 12.78
CA GLU A 61 3.69 -0.45 13.73
C GLU A 61 2.21 -0.32 14.07
N ALA A 62 1.76 0.91 14.38
CA ALA A 62 0.38 1.20 14.70
C ALA A 62 -0.54 0.89 13.51
N ASN A 63 -0.15 1.31 12.31
CA ASN A 63 -0.87 1.06 11.07
C ASN A 63 -1.00 -0.43 10.77
N VAL A 64 0.11 -1.18 10.80
CA VAL A 64 0.08 -2.63 10.54
C VAL A 64 -0.77 -3.36 11.57
N ARG A 65 -0.67 -2.97 12.85
CA ARG A 65 -1.47 -3.57 13.93
C ARG A 65 -2.97 -3.36 13.70
N GLU A 66 -3.39 -2.12 13.44
CA GLU A 66 -4.81 -1.84 13.22
C GLU A 66 -5.29 -2.45 11.90
N LEU A 67 -4.48 -2.38 10.84
CA LEU A 67 -4.79 -3.01 9.57
C LEU A 67 -5.02 -4.50 9.72
N LYS A 68 -4.16 -5.23 10.46
CA LYS A 68 -4.35 -6.67 10.75
C LYS A 68 -5.66 -6.94 11.48
N ARG A 69 -6.10 -6.07 12.40
CA ARG A 69 -7.40 -6.20 13.08
C ARG A 69 -8.59 -6.08 12.12
N MET A 70 -8.43 -5.38 11.00
CA MET A 70 -9.45 -5.26 9.96
C MET A 70 -9.55 -6.48 9.02
N GLY A 71 -8.64 -7.46 9.14
CA GLY A 71 -8.69 -8.74 8.42
C GLY A 71 -8.02 -8.88 7.02
N PRO A 72 -7.27 -7.91 6.45
CA PRO A 72 -6.58 -8.11 5.18
C PRO A 72 -5.41 -9.09 5.31
N LYS A 73 -4.94 -9.60 4.16
CA LYS A 73 -3.63 -10.27 4.11
C LYS A 73 -2.53 -9.20 4.03
N VAL A 74 -1.64 -9.19 5.01
CA VAL A 74 -0.43 -8.35 5.02
C VAL A 74 0.79 -9.18 4.65
N LEU A 75 1.57 -8.74 3.68
CA LEU A 75 2.82 -9.37 3.23
C LEU A 75 3.97 -8.34 3.27
N HIS A 76 5.14 -8.76 3.72
CA HIS A 76 6.35 -7.93 3.76
C HIS A 76 7.42 -8.54 2.85
N GLY A 77 8.42 -7.76 2.44
CA GLY A 77 9.50 -8.27 1.57
C GLY A 77 9.07 -8.52 0.12
N ILE A 78 7.98 -7.90 -0.34
CA ILE A 78 7.41 -8.15 -1.67
C ILE A 78 8.02 -7.19 -2.68
N ASN A 79 8.91 -7.71 -3.53
CA ASN A 79 9.46 -6.98 -4.66
C ASN A 79 8.55 -7.08 -5.88
N ALA A 80 8.03 -5.96 -6.36
CA ALA A 80 7.12 -5.90 -7.51
C ALA A 80 7.69 -6.54 -8.79
N LYS A 81 9.02 -6.60 -8.96
CA LYS A 81 9.68 -7.24 -10.11
C LYS A 81 9.66 -8.77 -10.07
N SER A 82 9.49 -9.36 -8.89
CA SER A 82 9.54 -10.81 -8.67
C SER A 82 8.29 -11.38 -8.00
N MET A 83 7.33 -10.55 -7.59
CA MET A 83 6.14 -10.96 -6.84
C MET A 83 5.23 -11.93 -7.59
N GLN A 84 5.30 -11.98 -8.92
CA GLN A 84 4.65 -12.98 -9.76
C GLN A 84 5.07 -14.42 -9.41
N ARG A 85 6.19 -14.61 -8.70
CA ARG A 85 6.67 -15.92 -8.23
C ARG A 85 6.29 -16.21 -6.78
N HIS A 86 5.75 -15.23 -6.05
CA HIS A 86 5.40 -15.41 -4.66
C HIS A 86 4.22 -16.38 -4.54
N SER A 87 4.35 -17.41 -3.71
CA SER A 87 3.40 -18.53 -3.61
C SER A 87 1.95 -18.09 -3.36
N TYR A 88 1.75 -17.03 -2.56
CA TYR A 88 0.42 -16.48 -2.32
C TYR A 88 -0.16 -15.70 -3.51
N LEU A 89 0.69 -15.15 -4.39
CA LEU A 89 0.28 -14.18 -5.42
C LEU A 89 0.23 -14.78 -6.83
N VAL A 90 1.09 -15.75 -7.15
CA VAL A 90 1.31 -16.29 -8.50
C VAL A 90 0.04 -16.75 -9.24
N MET A 91 -0.97 -17.25 -8.52
CA MET A 91 -2.21 -17.75 -9.12
C MET A 91 -3.44 -16.91 -8.78
N ARG A 92 -3.26 -15.77 -8.11
CA ARG A 92 -4.39 -14.91 -7.72
C ARG A 92 -4.69 -13.87 -8.79
N ARG A 93 -5.99 -13.69 -9.05
CA ARG A 93 -6.52 -12.59 -9.86
C ARG A 93 -7.11 -11.54 -8.94
N PHE A 94 -6.91 -10.28 -9.29
CA PHE A 94 -7.44 -9.14 -8.56
C PHE A 94 -8.32 -8.31 -9.48
N HIS A 95 -9.37 -7.72 -8.93
CA HIS A 95 -10.22 -6.77 -9.66
C HIS A 95 -9.47 -5.45 -9.86
N ARG A 96 -8.60 -5.10 -8.91
CA ARG A 96 -7.76 -3.90 -8.93
C ARG A 96 -6.37 -4.23 -8.39
N ILE A 97 -5.36 -3.65 -9.02
CA ILE A 97 -3.99 -3.60 -8.49
C ILE A 97 -3.66 -2.11 -8.32
N VAL A 98 -3.35 -1.72 -7.10
CA VAL A 98 -2.89 -0.37 -6.75
C VAL A 98 -1.38 -0.43 -6.60
N PHE A 99 -0.65 0.34 -7.40
CA PHE A 99 0.81 0.41 -7.34
C PHE A 99 1.23 1.74 -6.70
N ASN A 100 1.55 1.70 -5.41
CA ASN A 100 2.13 2.83 -4.67
C ASN A 100 3.63 2.87 -4.99
N PHE A 101 3.97 3.49 -6.11
CA PHE A 101 5.35 3.64 -6.54
C PHE A 101 6.17 4.38 -5.48
N PRO A 102 7.36 3.89 -5.10
CA PRO A 102 8.20 4.57 -4.12
C PRO A 102 8.53 5.99 -4.60
N HIS A 103 8.47 6.93 -3.66
CA HIS A 103 8.94 8.29 -3.89
C HIS A 103 10.39 8.26 -4.42
N ALA A 104 10.72 9.09 -5.40
CA ALA A 104 11.97 9.00 -6.19
C ALA A 104 13.27 9.33 -5.43
N GLY A 105 13.27 9.21 -4.10
CA GLY A 105 14.47 9.32 -3.27
C GLY A 105 14.95 10.75 -3.02
N PHE A 106 14.12 11.76 -3.31
CA PHE A 106 14.48 13.14 -3.01
C PHE A 106 14.50 13.40 -1.50
N VAL A 107 15.51 14.15 -1.04
CA VAL A 107 15.65 14.58 0.36
C VAL A 107 14.97 15.93 0.53
N GLY A 108 13.74 15.91 1.03
CA GLY A 108 12.91 17.11 1.23
C GLY A 108 11.43 16.80 1.00
N LYS A 109 10.56 17.77 1.27
CA LYS A 109 9.14 17.67 0.89
C LYS A 109 8.96 18.11 -0.55
N GLU A 110 8.12 17.45 -1.32
CA GLU A 110 7.94 17.70 -2.77
C GLU A 110 7.65 19.17 -3.13
N TYR A 111 7.06 19.93 -2.21
CA TYR A 111 6.76 21.36 -2.40
C TYR A 111 7.96 22.29 -2.14
N GLU A 112 9.09 21.78 -1.66
CA GLU A 112 10.28 22.59 -1.40
C GLU A 112 10.99 22.91 -2.73
N LEU A 113 11.23 24.20 -2.99
CA LEU A 113 11.78 24.69 -4.27
C LEU A 113 13.10 24.02 -4.69
N HIS A 114 13.90 23.53 -3.74
CA HIS A 114 15.17 22.84 -4.03
C HIS A 114 14.95 21.44 -4.62
N MET A 115 13.77 20.85 -4.45
CA MET A 115 13.37 19.55 -4.99
C MET A 115 12.98 19.64 -6.47
N VAL A 116 12.54 20.82 -6.94
CA VAL A 116 12.14 21.08 -8.33
C VAL A 116 13.35 21.25 -9.27
N LYS A 117 14.54 21.59 -8.73
CA LYS A 117 15.75 21.86 -9.54
C LYS A 117 16.39 20.62 -10.19
N TYR A 118 16.19 19.42 -9.64
CA TYR A 118 16.80 18.19 -10.18
C TYR A 118 16.21 17.76 -11.53
N VAL A 119 15.02 18.23 -11.90
CA VAL A 119 14.40 17.96 -13.21
C VAL A 119 15.07 18.77 -14.33
N TYR A 120 15.69 19.91 -14.01
CA TYR A 120 16.36 20.78 -15.00
C TYR A 120 17.86 20.52 -15.15
N SER A 121 18.51 19.77 -14.26
CA SER A 121 19.95 19.46 -14.38
C SER A 121 20.27 18.11 -15.05
N LEU A 122 19.25 17.35 -15.44
CA LEU A 122 19.39 16.10 -16.22
C LEU A 122 18.99 16.27 -17.69
N SER A 123 18.72 17.52 -18.11
CA SER A 123 18.38 17.92 -19.48
C SER A 123 19.37 18.92 -20.09
N MET A 124 20.59 19.01 -19.54
CA MET A 124 21.75 19.66 -20.16
C MET A 124 22.91 18.69 -20.28
#